data_AF-S8FY05-F1
#
_entry.id   AF-S8FY05-F1
#
_cell.length_a   1.000
_cell.length_b   1.000
_cell.length_c   1.000
_cell.angle_alpha   90.00
_cell.angle_beta   90.00
_cell.angle_gamma   90.00
#
_symmetry.space_group_name_H-M   'P 1'
#
loop_
_entity.id
_entity.type
_entity.pdbx_description
1 polymer ?
#
loop_
_entity_poly.entity_id
_entity_poly.type
_entity_poly.pdbx_seq_one_letter_code
_entity_poly.pdbx_strand_id
1 'polypeptide(L)'
;MSVTVVCKIVYGPGALTRLRKEYDVYDRLKSLQGQGIPHCYGLFHCPAAVNQACLLLEYGGETLPNDASQLEAELPAVMTKSLSFRKDLLDILQRIHKLGVIHGRFYRREDDSIIPKNILVHVKEDKGSSREVPYIVNFDEADLAHRCEVEKDVSTRAWGFPLYMTGIYDSLCEELVWSANHAIWLPHTILWQAKSLDVGDVIYMAPKDVISKYMKQELGPKDAKHFEEDLIRERGSLLSELVDCFDWSSREIEPYKNIKKELEELDVENGNGFVRRKYD
;
A
#
# COMPACT_ATOMS: atom_id res chain seq x y z
N MET A 1 1.06 -21.72 30.06
CA MET A 1 0.34 -20.95 29.03
C MET A 1 -0.16 -21.95 28.01
N SER A 2 -1.47 -21.95 27.72
CA SER A 2 -2.01 -22.73 26.61
C SER A 2 -1.67 -22.03 25.30
N VAL A 3 -1.20 -22.78 24.30
CA VAL A 3 -0.91 -22.26 22.97
C VAL A 3 -2.03 -22.69 22.03
N THR A 4 -2.63 -21.73 21.32
CA THR A 4 -3.62 -21.99 20.27
C THR A 4 -2.88 -22.12 18.93
N VAL A 5 -3.21 -23.18 18.18
CA VAL A 5 -2.51 -23.54 16.93
C VAL A 5 -3.49 -23.71 15.78
N VAL A 6 -2.99 -23.53 14.55
CA VAL A 6 -3.69 -23.79 13.30
C VAL A 6 -3.00 -24.95 12.57
N CYS A 7 -3.81 -25.90 12.10
CA CYS A 7 -3.36 -27.06 11.34
C CYS A 7 -3.73 -26.91 9.87
N LYS A 8 -2.76 -26.62 9.00
CA LYS A 8 -2.97 -26.63 7.53
C LYS A 8 -2.68 -28.03 7.00
N ILE A 9 -3.74 -28.78 6.71
CA ILE A 9 -3.67 -30.18 6.25
C ILE A 9 -3.84 -30.21 4.73
N VAL A 10 -2.97 -30.93 4.04
CA VAL A 10 -3.03 -31.09 2.58
C VAL A 10 -2.99 -32.57 2.17
N TYR A 11 -3.53 -32.84 0.98
CA TYR A 11 -3.63 -34.18 0.41
C TYR A 11 -3.08 -34.20 -1.01
N GLY A 12 -2.32 -35.24 -1.35
CA GLY A 12 -1.82 -35.48 -2.69
C GLY A 12 -0.47 -34.81 -2.98
N PRO A 13 0.26 -35.30 -4.00
CA PRO A 13 1.67 -34.95 -4.22
C PRO A 13 1.87 -33.46 -4.55
N GLY A 14 1.00 -32.85 -5.36
CA GLY A 14 1.14 -31.43 -5.72
C GLY A 14 0.93 -30.48 -4.55
N ALA A 15 -0.06 -30.75 -3.69
CA ALA A 15 -0.31 -29.96 -2.50
C ALA A 15 0.79 -30.15 -1.45
N LEU A 16 1.34 -31.36 -1.34
CA LEU A 16 2.50 -31.63 -0.48
C LEU A 16 3.74 -30.85 -0.90
N THR A 17 4.02 -30.76 -2.21
CA THR A 17 5.12 -29.94 -2.73
C THR A 17 4.96 -28.46 -2.38
N ARG A 18 3.75 -27.90 -2.53
CA ARG A 18 3.47 -26.53 -2.13
C ARG A 18 3.59 -26.31 -0.61
N LEU A 19 3.09 -27.24 0.20
CA LEU A 19 3.19 -27.15 1.66
C LEU A 19 4.64 -27.24 2.16
N ARG A 20 5.49 -28.05 1.50
CA ARG A 20 6.93 -28.11 1.77
C ARG A 20 7.62 -26.79 1.43
N LYS A 21 7.33 -26.23 0.26
CA LYS A 21 7.82 -24.90 -0.14
C LYS A 21 7.44 -23.83 0.89
N GLU A 22 6.18 -23.82 1.32
CA GLU A 22 5.69 -22.90 2.35
C GLU A 22 6.41 -23.09 3.69
N TYR A 23 6.65 -24.32 4.12
CA TYR A 23 7.44 -24.62 5.31
C TYR A 23 8.88 -24.07 5.22
N ASP A 24 9.54 -24.24 4.07
CA ASP A 24 10.90 -23.71 3.85
C ASP A 24 10.93 -22.18 3.93
N VAL A 25 9.85 -21.51 3.52
CA VAL A 25 9.68 -20.06 3.70
C VAL A 25 9.55 -19.70 5.18
N TYR A 26 8.73 -20.41 5.96
CA TYR A 26 8.66 -20.18 7.40
C TYR A 26 10.00 -20.38 8.12
N ASP A 27 10.80 -21.37 7.70
CA ASP A 27 12.16 -21.58 8.22
C ASP A 27 13.10 -20.43 7.85
N ARG A 28 13.05 -19.94 6.60
CA ARG A 28 13.78 -18.74 6.15
C ARG A 28 13.39 -17.49 6.95
N LEU A 29 12.12 -17.37 7.32
CA LEU A 29 11.56 -16.24 8.05
C LEU A 29 11.59 -16.42 9.58
N LYS A 30 12.36 -17.38 10.11
CA LYS A 30 12.40 -17.71 11.55
C LYS A 30 12.68 -16.51 12.45
N SER A 31 13.49 -15.54 12.02
CA SER A 31 13.77 -14.31 12.79
C SER A 31 12.60 -13.32 12.85
N LEU A 32 11.56 -13.50 12.03
CA LEU A 32 10.35 -12.67 12.00
C LEU A 32 9.16 -13.34 12.69
N GLN A 33 9.28 -14.61 13.09
CA GLN A 33 8.20 -15.31 13.77
C GLN A 33 7.90 -14.67 15.14
N GLY A 34 6.61 -14.44 15.42
CA GLY A 34 6.11 -13.66 16.56
C GLY A 34 6.21 -12.13 16.36
N GLN A 35 6.70 -11.67 15.21
CA GLN A 35 6.88 -10.26 14.86
C GLN A 35 6.27 -9.96 13.49
N GLY A 36 5.02 -10.38 13.28
CA GLY A 36 4.32 -10.21 12.01
C GLY A 36 4.31 -11.46 11.11
N ILE A 37 4.96 -12.54 11.54
CA ILE A 37 4.84 -13.88 10.97
C ILE A 37 4.41 -14.82 12.10
N PRO A 38 3.43 -15.71 11.93
CA PRO A 38 3.10 -16.71 12.94
C PRO A 38 4.28 -17.64 13.24
N HIS A 39 4.41 -18.10 14.48
CA HIS A 39 5.35 -19.18 14.77
C HIS A 39 5.01 -20.44 13.97
N CYS A 40 6.02 -21.02 13.32
CA CYS A 40 5.91 -22.31 12.64
C CYS A 40 6.49 -23.40 13.53
N TYR A 41 5.63 -24.28 14.03
CA TYR A 41 6.01 -25.35 14.95
C TYR A 41 6.57 -26.58 14.23
N GLY A 42 6.28 -26.74 12.93
CA GLY A 42 6.84 -27.82 12.13
C GLY A 42 5.93 -28.30 11.00
N LEU A 43 6.52 -29.06 10.09
CA LEU A 43 5.84 -29.82 9.06
C LEU A 43 5.83 -31.32 9.44
N PHE A 44 4.63 -31.85 9.67
CA PHE A 44 4.43 -33.24 10.12
C PHE A 44 3.83 -34.07 9.00
N HIS A 45 4.38 -35.26 8.77
CA HIS A 45 3.85 -36.21 7.78
C HIS A 45 3.00 -37.28 8.49
N CYS A 46 1.88 -37.70 7.89
CA CYS A 46 1.05 -38.76 8.45
C CYS A 46 1.67 -40.13 8.11
N PRO A 47 2.11 -40.94 9.09
CA PRO A 47 2.70 -42.25 8.80
C PRO A 47 1.68 -43.24 8.20
N ALA A 48 0.40 -43.09 8.56
CA ALA A 48 -0.68 -43.98 8.14
C ALA A 48 -1.28 -43.64 6.77
N ALA A 49 -0.94 -42.48 6.20
CA ALA A 49 -1.52 -42.02 4.94
C ALA A 49 -0.45 -41.43 4.01
N VAL A 50 -0.23 -42.13 2.89
CA VAL A 50 0.70 -41.68 1.85
C VAL A 50 0.22 -40.35 1.28
N ASN A 51 1.14 -39.40 1.10
CA ASN A 51 0.87 -38.06 0.56
C ASN A 51 -0.04 -37.18 1.42
N GLN A 52 0.03 -37.30 2.74
CA GLN A 52 -0.61 -36.37 3.68
C GLN A 52 0.41 -35.71 4.60
N ALA A 53 0.28 -34.40 4.77
CA ALA A 53 1.09 -33.63 5.71
C ALA A 53 0.29 -32.50 6.35
N CYS A 54 0.75 -32.06 7.50
CA CYS A 54 0.20 -30.97 8.28
C CYS A 54 1.30 -29.97 8.62
N LEU A 55 1.10 -28.71 8.24
CA LEU A 55 1.90 -27.59 8.71
C LEU A 55 1.22 -27.02 9.96
N LEU A 56 1.94 -27.00 11.07
CA LEU A 56 1.43 -26.52 12.36
C LEU A 56 1.94 -25.11 12.61
N LEU A 57 1.02 -24.16 12.73
CA LEU A 57 1.31 -22.73 12.91
C LEU A 57 0.67 -22.18 14.19
N GLU A 58 1.19 -21.08 14.69
CA GLU A 58 0.51 -20.25 15.69
C GLU A 58 -0.80 -19.70 15.13
N TYR A 59 -1.84 -19.65 15.98
CA TYR A 59 -3.04 -18.91 15.65
C TYR A 59 -2.75 -17.40 15.70
N GLY A 60 -2.60 -16.80 14.52
CA GLY A 60 -2.29 -15.38 14.34
C GLY A 60 -3.49 -14.43 14.40
N GLY A 61 -4.67 -14.89 14.81
CA GLY A 61 -5.91 -14.10 14.84
C GLY A 61 -6.82 -14.31 13.63
N GLU A 62 -7.74 -13.37 13.41
CA GLU A 62 -8.75 -13.46 12.36
C GLU A 62 -8.25 -12.87 11.04
N THR A 63 -8.64 -13.45 9.91
CA THR A 63 -8.34 -12.86 8.59
C THR A 63 -9.05 -11.52 8.40
N LEU A 64 -8.45 -10.59 7.67
CA LEU A 64 -9.19 -9.44 7.19
C LEU A 64 -10.41 -9.90 6.35
N PRO A 65 -11.59 -9.28 6.52
CA PRO A 65 -12.77 -9.65 5.74
C PRO A 65 -12.49 -9.49 4.26
N ASN A 66 -12.93 -10.44 3.44
CA ASN A 66 -12.93 -10.26 1.99
C ASN A 66 -14.06 -9.32 1.63
N ASP A 67 -13.74 -8.19 1.01
CA ASP A 67 -14.68 -7.11 0.66
C ASP A 67 -15.87 -7.54 -0.21
N ALA A 68 -15.82 -8.75 -0.79
CA ALA A 68 -16.78 -9.24 -1.78
C ALA A 68 -18.21 -9.49 -1.25
N SER A 69 -18.47 -9.55 0.06
CA SER A 69 -19.82 -9.82 0.59
C SER A 69 -20.57 -8.58 1.08
N GLN A 70 -19.94 -7.40 1.08
CA GLN A 70 -20.62 -6.15 1.43
C GLN A 70 -20.69 -5.28 0.17
N LEU A 71 -21.87 -5.31 -0.47
CA LEU A 71 -22.22 -4.67 -1.73
C LEU A 71 -22.00 -3.14 -1.81
N GLU A 72 -21.40 -2.50 -0.80
CA GLU A 72 -21.30 -1.04 -0.68
C GLU A 72 -19.95 -0.54 -0.15
N ALA A 73 -18.98 -1.42 0.13
CA ALA A 73 -17.66 -0.98 0.59
C ALA A 73 -16.79 -0.55 -0.60
N GLU A 74 -16.77 0.74 -0.91
CA GLU A 74 -15.89 1.35 -1.92
C GLU A 74 -14.39 1.26 -1.56
N LEU A 75 -14.05 0.86 -0.33
CA LEU A 75 -12.68 0.86 0.20
C LEU A 75 -12.18 -0.56 0.55
N PRO A 76 -10.94 -0.91 0.15
CA PRO A 76 -10.32 -2.18 0.51
C PRO A 76 -10.25 -2.41 2.03
N ALA A 77 -10.43 -3.65 2.50
CA ALA A 77 -10.39 -3.99 3.93
C ALA A 77 -9.14 -3.48 4.66
N VAL A 78 -7.98 -3.51 4.01
CA VAL A 78 -6.72 -2.97 4.56
C VAL A 78 -6.82 -1.47 4.85
N MET A 79 -7.52 -0.71 4.01
CA MET A 79 -7.68 0.75 4.15
C MET A 79 -8.58 1.15 5.32
N THR A 80 -9.43 0.25 5.80
CA THR A 80 -10.24 0.47 7.01
C THR A 80 -9.42 0.38 8.29
N LYS A 81 -8.17 -0.11 8.22
CA LYS A 81 -7.27 -0.25 9.37
C LYS A 81 -6.52 1.03 9.68
N SER A 82 -6.08 1.14 10.94
CA SER A 82 -5.32 2.31 11.41
C SER A 82 -4.05 2.51 10.60
N LEU A 83 -3.57 3.76 10.51
CA LEU A 83 -2.32 4.06 9.83
C LEU A 83 -1.12 3.29 10.43
N SER A 84 -1.11 3.08 11.75
CA SER A 84 -0.07 2.29 12.40
C SER A 84 -0.11 0.82 11.98
N PHE A 85 -1.28 0.21 11.87
CA PHE A 85 -1.43 -1.15 11.35
C PHE A 85 -0.91 -1.25 9.92
N ARG A 86 -1.29 -0.31 9.05
CA ARG A 86 -0.86 -0.29 7.64
C ARG A 86 0.67 -0.09 7.49
N LYS A 87 1.28 0.73 8.36
CA LYS A 87 2.74 0.88 8.42
C LYS A 87 3.44 -0.39 8.91
N ASP A 88 2.94 -1.00 9.99
CA ASP A 88 3.48 -2.25 10.52
C ASP A 88 3.43 -3.35 9.45
N LEU A 89 2.33 -3.43 8.68
CA LEU A 89 2.16 -4.40 7.59
C LEU A 89 3.28 -4.29 6.54
N LEU A 90 3.61 -3.06 6.13
CA LEU A 90 4.65 -2.82 5.13
C LEU A 90 6.06 -2.98 5.68
N ASP A 91 6.30 -2.63 6.94
CA ASP A 91 7.57 -2.94 7.61
C ASP A 91 7.81 -4.46 7.60
N ILE A 92 6.80 -5.26 7.96
CA ILE A 92 6.90 -6.72 7.93
C ILE A 92 7.18 -7.20 6.50
N LEU A 93 6.43 -6.72 5.50
CA LEU A 93 6.64 -7.10 4.10
C LEU A 93 8.06 -6.76 3.62
N GLN A 94 8.58 -5.59 3.96
CA GLN A 94 9.93 -5.22 3.62
C GLN A 94 10.98 -6.09 4.33
N ARG A 95 10.74 -6.47 5.59
CA ARG A 95 11.62 -7.38 6.33
C ARG A 95 11.64 -8.78 5.71
N ILE A 96 10.52 -9.27 5.20
CA ILE A 96 10.44 -10.51 4.40
C ILE A 96 11.34 -10.40 3.16
N HIS A 97 11.23 -9.28 2.43
CA HIS A 97 12.02 -9.02 1.22
C HIS A 97 13.52 -8.93 1.50
N LYS A 98 13.92 -8.29 2.59
CA LYS A 98 15.32 -8.22 3.05
C LYS A 98 15.92 -9.60 3.39
N LEU A 99 15.08 -10.60 3.70
CA LEU A 99 15.50 -12.00 3.87
C LEU A 99 15.56 -12.79 2.56
N GLY A 100 15.36 -12.11 1.42
CA GLY A 100 15.39 -12.71 0.09
C GLY A 100 14.13 -13.50 -0.24
N VAL A 101 12.99 -13.13 0.35
CA VAL A 101 11.70 -13.76 0.09
C VAL A 101 10.76 -12.75 -0.55
N ILE A 102 10.13 -13.12 -1.66
CA ILE A 102 8.95 -12.42 -2.20
C ILE A 102 7.73 -13.30 -1.96
N HIS A 103 6.63 -12.74 -1.47
CA HIS A 103 5.45 -13.53 -1.11
C HIS A 103 4.74 -14.09 -2.35
N GLY A 104 4.73 -13.36 -3.46
CA GLY A 104 4.18 -13.79 -4.76
C GLY A 104 2.65 -13.80 -4.84
N ARG A 105 1.98 -13.56 -3.70
CA ARG A 105 0.53 -13.52 -3.55
C ARG A 105 0.07 -12.50 -2.52
N PHE A 106 0.88 -11.49 -2.24
CA PHE A 106 0.47 -10.46 -1.30
C PHE A 106 -0.52 -9.46 -1.93
N TYR A 107 -0.40 -9.20 -3.23
CA TYR A 107 -1.25 -8.31 -4.01
C TYR A 107 -1.78 -8.99 -5.28
N ARG A 108 -2.87 -8.46 -5.83
CA ARG A 108 -3.44 -8.82 -7.14
C ARG A 108 -2.94 -7.84 -8.19
N ARG A 109 -2.51 -8.36 -9.34
CA ARG A 109 -2.03 -7.54 -10.46
C ARG A 109 -3.18 -6.96 -11.28
N GLU A 110 -4.37 -7.54 -11.17
CA GLU A 110 -5.52 -7.13 -11.96
C GLU A 110 -6.11 -5.79 -11.49
N ASP A 111 -6.01 -5.50 -10.19
CA ASP A 111 -6.61 -4.33 -9.54
C ASP A 111 -5.68 -3.66 -8.52
N ASP A 112 -4.39 -4.01 -8.54
CA ASP A 112 -3.35 -3.51 -7.63
C ASP A 112 -3.74 -3.55 -6.14
N SER A 113 -4.59 -4.51 -5.76
CA SER A 113 -5.13 -4.62 -4.41
C SER A 113 -4.41 -5.65 -3.55
N ILE A 114 -4.23 -5.34 -2.28
CA ILE A 114 -3.70 -6.31 -1.31
C ILE A 114 -4.74 -7.40 -1.07
N ILE A 115 -4.30 -8.66 -0.99
CA ILE A 115 -5.17 -9.83 -0.79
C ILE A 115 -5.50 -9.98 0.71
N PRO A 116 -6.73 -9.66 1.17
CA PRO A 116 -7.02 -9.58 2.61
C PRO A 116 -6.87 -10.90 3.35
N LYS A 117 -7.23 -12.03 2.72
CA LYS A 117 -7.08 -13.38 3.29
C LYS A 117 -5.64 -13.80 3.62
N ASN A 118 -4.63 -13.08 3.13
CA ASN A 118 -3.22 -13.34 3.43
C ASN A 118 -2.70 -12.48 4.59
N ILE A 119 -3.60 -11.74 5.24
CA ILE A 119 -3.32 -10.91 6.41
C ILE A 119 -4.23 -11.34 7.55
N LEU A 120 -3.62 -11.68 8.67
CA LEU A 120 -4.30 -11.90 9.94
C LEU A 120 -4.21 -10.65 10.82
N VAL A 121 -5.26 -10.40 11.58
CA VAL A 121 -5.34 -9.35 12.59
C VAL A 121 -5.14 -9.99 13.95
N HIS A 122 -3.96 -9.81 14.51
CA HIS A 122 -3.63 -10.24 15.86
C HIS A 122 -3.86 -9.09 16.85
N VAL A 123 -4.46 -9.36 18.01
CA VAL A 123 -4.62 -8.35 19.06
C VAL A 123 -3.52 -8.54 20.09
N LYS A 124 -2.61 -7.56 20.15
CA LYS A 124 -1.52 -7.55 21.13
C LYS A 124 -1.87 -6.65 22.31
N GLU A 125 -1.77 -7.18 23.52
CA GLU A 125 -1.84 -6.39 24.74
C GLU A 125 -0.46 -5.78 25.06
N ASP A 126 -0.40 -4.46 25.19
CA ASP A 126 0.78 -3.71 25.61
C ASP A 126 0.40 -2.73 26.72
N LYS A 127 0.92 -2.98 27.93
CA LYS A 127 0.74 -2.12 29.12
C LYS A 127 -0.71 -1.72 29.42
N GLY A 128 -1.66 -2.65 29.26
CA GLY A 128 -3.08 -2.40 29.50
C GLY A 128 -3.82 -1.75 28.33
N SER A 129 -3.16 -1.57 27.19
CA SER A 129 -3.80 -1.19 25.93
C SER A 129 -3.78 -2.38 24.96
N SER A 130 -4.89 -2.67 24.30
CA SER A 130 -4.92 -3.61 23.18
C SER A 130 -4.68 -2.86 21.87
N ARG A 131 -3.77 -3.36 21.02
CA ARG A 131 -3.60 -2.87 19.65
C ARG A 131 -3.68 -4.01 18.64
N GLU A 132 -4.28 -3.74 17.50
CA GLU A 132 -4.21 -4.65 16.36
C GLU A 132 -2.81 -4.61 15.74
N VAL A 133 -2.27 -5.77 15.38
CA VAL A 133 -1.01 -5.93 14.64
C VAL A 133 -1.20 -6.92 13.49
N PRO A 134 -0.65 -6.64 12.31
CA PRO A 134 -0.79 -7.50 11.13
C PRO A 134 0.16 -8.69 11.19
N TYR A 135 -0.32 -9.86 10.77
CA TYR A 135 0.48 -11.05 10.50
C TYR A 135 0.32 -11.44 9.02
N ILE A 136 1.41 -11.75 8.33
CA ILE A 136 1.40 -12.17 6.91
C ILE A 136 1.48 -13.71 6.83
N VAL A 137 0.59 -14.32 6.02
CA VAL A 137 0.44 -15.78 5.90
C VAL A 137 0.17 -16.22 4.45
N ASN A 138 0.20 -17.54 4.22
CA ASN A 138 -0.01 -18.21 2.91
C ASN A 138 1.16 -18.01 1.93
N PHE A 139 2.35 -18.50 2.31
CA PHE A 139 3.56 -18.43 1.50
C PHE A 139 3.70 -19.59 0.48
N ASP A 140 2.61 -20.24 0.07
CA ASP A 140 2.67 -21.38 -0.86
C ASP A 140 3.10 -21.00 -2.29
N GLU A 141 3.00 -19.71 -2.63
CA GLU A 141 3.49 -19.15 -3.90
C GLU A 141 4.78 -18.34 -3.75
N ALA A 142 5.30 -18.18 -2.53
CA ALA A 142 6.47 -17.35 -2.29
C ALA A 142 7.75 -17.88 -2.95
N ASP A 143 8.65 -16.99 -3.36
CA ASP A 143 9.94 -17.33 -3.94
C ASP A 143 11.08 -16.93 -3.00
N LEU A 144 12.00 -17.88 -2.77
CA LEU A 144 13.17 -17.78 -1.88
C LEU A 144 14.42 -17.26 -2.59
N ALA A 145 14.38 -17.08 -3.92
CA ALA A 145 15.49 -16.57 -4.71
C ALA A 145 15.42 -15.04 -4.92
N HIS A 146 14.54 -14.34 -4.20
CA HIS A 146 14.32 -12.92 -4.38
C HIS A 146 15.53 -12.09 -3.94
N ARG A 147 15.87 -11.08 -4.76
CA ARG A 147 16.84 -10.04 -4.42
C ARG A 147 16.12 -8.71 -4.43
N CYS A 148 15.80 -8.19 -3.26
CA CYS A 148 15.11 -6.92 -3.15
C CYS A 148 16.09 -5.77 -3.39
N GLU A 149 15.84 -4.97 -4.44
CA GLU A 149 16.62 -3.77 -4.74
C GLU A 149 16.18 -2.55 -3.90
N VAL A 150 15.12 -2.70 -3.09
CA VAL A 150 14.60 -1.61 -2.26
C VAL A 150 15.44 -1.49 -0.98
N GLU A 151 16.54 -0.75 -1.07
CA GLU A 151 17.49 -0.53 0.03
C GLU A 151 16.89 0.27 1.19
N LYS A 152 16.07 1.28 0.88
CA LYS A 152 15.54 2.23 1.88
C LYS A 152 14.25 1.73 2.51
N ASP A 153 14.07 2.03 3.79
CA ASP A 153 12.86 1.70 4.53
C ASP A 153 11.63 2.38 3.93
N VAL A 154 10.70 1.55 3.49
CA VAL A 154 9.43 1.93 2.86
C VAL A 154 8.51 2.48 3.96
N SER A 155 8.49 1.90 5.16
CA SER A 155 7.61 2.37 6.24
C SER A 155 7.92 3.80 6.72
N THR A 156 9.17 4.27 6.58
CA THR A 156 9.64 5.55 7.11
C THR A 156 9.63 6.73 6.16
N ARG A 157 9.48 6.52 4.83
CA ARG A 157 9.43 7.65 3.90
C ARG A 157 8.23 8.54 4.23
N ALA A 158 8.41 9.85 4.22
CA ALA A 158 7.28 10.77 4.19
C ALA A 158 6.60 10.57 2.82
N TRP A 159 5.55 9.75 2.78
CA TRP A 159 4.82 9.36 1.57
C TRP A 159 3.99 10.50 0.95
N GLY A 160 4.59 11.69 0.82
CA GLY A 160 4.07 12.81 0.04
C GLY A 160 4.27 12.63 -1.48
N PHE A 161 4.73 11.45 -1.91
CA PHE A 161 4.92 11.13 -3.31
C PHE A 161 4.13 9.87 -3.67
N PRO A 162 3.11 10.00 -4.51
CA PRO A 162 2.42 8.86 -5.05
C PRO A 162 3.37 8.13 -6.01
N LEU A 163 3.58 6.83 -5.81
CA LEU A 163 4.50 6.04 -6.64
C LEU A 163 3.95 5.81 -8.06
N TYR A 164 2.96 6.57 -8.54
CA TYR A 164 2.52 6.52 -9.95
C TYR A 164 3.61 7.02 -10.92
N MET A 165 4.74 7.53 -10.41
CA MET A 165 6.00 7.57 -11.16
C MET A 165 6.69 6.20 -11.25
N THR A 166 5.93 5.15 -11.56
CA THR A 166 6.42 3.78 -11.74
C THR A 166 7.50 3.69 -12.82
N GLY A 167 7.52 4.61 -13.80
CA GLY A 167 8.58 4.68 -14.81
C GLY A 167 10.00 4.95 -14.29
N ILE A 168 10.14 5.45 -13.05
CA ILE A 168 11.46 5.56 -12.38
C ILE A 168 11.84 4.24 -11.68
N TYR A 169 10.85 3.38 -11.43
CA TYR A 169 10.92 2.22 -10.55
C TYR A 169 10.62 0.89 -11.26
N ASP A 170 10.64 0.84 -12.60
CA ASP A 170 10.48 -0.39 -13.40
C ASP A 170 11.51 -1.48 -13.06
N SER A 171 12.59 -1.15 -12.33
CA SER A 171 13.55 -2.13 -11.80
C SER A 171 13.28 -2.58 -10.36
N LEU A 172 12.36 -1.94 -9.64
CA LEU A 172 12.11 -2.23 -8.22
C LEU A 172 11.17 -3.43 -8.02
N CYS A 173 11.15 -3.95 -6.80
CA CYS A 173 10.27 -5.03 -6.41
C CYS A 173 8.78 -4.60 -6.48
N GLU A 174 8.08 -5.06 -7.52
CA GLU A 174 6.66 -4.79 -7.77
C GLU A 174 5.80 -5.01 -6.51
N GLU A 175 5.95 -6.17 -5.84
CA GLU A 175 5.14 -6.49 -4.66
C GLU A 175 5.24 -5.41 -3.57
N LEU A 176 6.42 -4.88 -3.31
CA LEU A 176 6.60 -3.87 -2.27
C LEU A 176 6.05 -2.50 -2.70
N VAL A 177 6.25 -2.12 -3.98
CA VAL A 177 5.78 -0.85 -4.54
C VAL A 177 4.27 -0.78 -4.57
N TRP A 178 3.61 -1.81 -5.13
CA TRP A 178 2.16 -1.89 -5.21
C TRP A 178 1.51 -1.99 -3.83
N SER A 179 2.11 -2.77 -2.93
CA SER A 179 1.64 -2.82 -1.54
C SER A 179 1.76 -1.48 -0.83
N ALA A 180 2.86 -0.75 -1.03
CA ALA A 180 3.06 0.56 -0.42
C ALA A 180 2.03 1.57 -0.92
N ASN A 181 1.77 1.59 -2.23
CA ASN A 181 0.68 2.36 -2.82
C ASN A 181 -0.66 2.01 -2.17
N HIS A 182 -0.99 0.73 -2.12
CA HIS A 182 -2.29 0.32 -1.64
C HIS A 182 -2.46 0.55 -0.13
N ALA A 183 -1.45 0.24 0.70
CA ALA A 183 -1.57 0.30 2.16
C ALA A 183 -1.30 1.69 2.75
N ILE A 184 -0.40 2.50 2.21
CA ILE A 184 -0.09 3.83 2.80
C ILE A 184 -0.87 4.96 2.14
N TRP A 185 -1.69 4.70 1.11
CA TRP A 185 -2.41 5.78 0.44
C TRP A 185 -3.02 6.77 1.44
N LEU A 186 -2.66 8.03 1.22
CA LEU A 186 -3.26 9.20 1.83
C LEU A 186 -4.79 9.06 1.72
N PRO A 187 -5.56 9.59 2.70
CA PRO A 187 -7.00 9.35 2.74
C PRO A 187 -7.59 9.66 1.37
N HIS A 188 -8.29 8.71 0.72
CA HIS A 188 -8.78 8.84 -0.66
C HIS A 188 -9.45 10.18 -0.88
N THR A 189 -10.07 10.71 0.18
CA THR A 189 -10.49 12.09 0.26
C THR A 189 -9.94 12.83 1.47
N ILE A 190 -9.50 14.08 1.27
CA ILE A 190 -9.24 15.03 2.36
C ILE A 190 -10.37 16.04 2.43
N LEU A 191 -10.85 16.29 3.65
CA LEU A 191 -11.80 17.37 3.90
C LEU A 191 -11.07 18.72 3.88
N TRP A 192 -11.11 19.40 2.75
CA TRP A 192 -10.65 20.77 2.62
C TRP A 192 -11.84 21.73 2.63
N GLN A 193 -11.92 22.62 3.62
CA GLN A 193 -13.05 23.55 3.79
C GLN A 193 -14.43 22.85 3.74
N ALA A 194 -14.54 21.72 4.44
CA ALA A 194 -15.74 20.87 4.47
C ALA A 194 -16.14 20.23 3.13
N LYS A 195 -15.29 20.29 2.10
CA LYS A 195 -15.43 19.53 0.86
C LYS A 195 -14.48 18.34 0.85
N SER A 196 -15.02 17.18 0.50
CA SER A 196 -14.25 15.97 0.24
C SER A 196 -13.54 16.13 -1.10
N LEU A 197 -12.22 16.31 -1.08
CA LEU A 197 -11.37 16.39 -2.28
C LEU A 197 -10.60 15.09 -2.42
N ASP A 198 -10.50 14.54 -3.63
CA ASP A 198 -9.60 13.41 -3.88
C ASP A 198 -8.15 13.81 -3.56
N VAL A 199 -7.34 12.88 -3.03
CA VAL A 199 -5.94 13.19 -2.73
C VAL A 199 -5.12 13.52 -3.96
N GLY A 200 -5.42 12.88 -5.10
CA GLY A 200 -4.88 13.28 -6.39
C GLY A 200 -5.19 14.76 -6.60
N ASP A 201 -6.45 15.16 -6.50
CA ASP A 201 -6.85 16.57 -6.61
C ASP A 201 -6.09 17.46 -5.63
N VAL A 202 -5.90 17.06 -4.37
CA VAL A 202 -5.17 17.90 -3.41
C VAL A 202 -3.67 17.94 -3.67
N ILE A 203 -3.04 16.87 -4.15
CA ILE A 203 -1.65 16.90 -4.58
C ILE A 203 -1.51 17.83 -5.81
N TYR A 204 -2.50 17.86 -6.70
CA TYR A 204 -2.52 18.76 -7.86
C TYR A 204 -2.96 20.21 -7.51
N MET A 205 -3.70 20.40 -6.42
CA MET A 205 -4.21 21.70 -5.96
C MET A 205 -3.39 22.31 -4.82
N ALA A 206 -2.48 21.55 -4.19
CA ALA A 206 -1.66 22.05 -3.11
C ALA A 206 -0.74 23.18 -3.64
N PRO A 207 -0.62 24.30 -2.91
CA PRO A 207 0.26 25.39 -3.31
C PRO A 207 1.67 24.87 -3.58
N LYS A 208 2.27 25.33 -4.69
CA LYS A 208 3.59 24.88 -5.19
C LYS A 208 4.67 24.92 -4.11
N ASP A 209 4.58 25.87 -3.18
CA ASP A 209 5.46 26.04 -2.03
C ASP A 209 5.28 24.97 -0.95
N VAL A 210 4.08 24.45 -0.73
CA VAL A 210 3.82 23.34 0.21
C VAL A 210 4.39 22.04 -0.34
N ILE A 211 4.14 21.75 -1.62
CA ILE A 211 4.68 20.60 -2.34
C ILE A 211 6.21 20.72 -2.42
N SER A 212 6.75 21.85 -2.89
CA SER A 212 8.19 22.07 -3.05
C SER A 212 8.95 22.07 -1.71
N LYS A 213 8.34 22.54 -0.61
CA LYS A 213 8.93 22.45 0.74
C LYS A 213 9.01 21.02 1.25
N TYR A 214 7.94 20.23 1.07
CA TYR A 214 7.96 18.79 1.40
C TYR A 214 8.93 18.02 0.50
N MET A 215 8.93 18.29 -0.81
CA MET A 215 9.80 17.65 -1.79
C MET A 215 11.28 17.95 -1.56
N LYS A 216 11.65 19.18 -1.20
CA LYS A 216 13.05 19.58 -0.91
C LYS A 216 13.60 19.01 0.40
N GLN A 217 12.74 18.58 1.32
CA GLN A 217 13.17 17.89 2.54
C GLN A 217 13.54 16.43 2.26
N GLU A 218 12.92 15.80 1.25
CA GLU A 218 13.01 14.36 1.01
C GLU A 218 13.82 13.98 -0.25
N LEU A 219 13.87 14.87 -1.25
CA LEU A 219 14.61 14.70 -2.49
C LEU A 219 15.82 15.64 -2.55
N GLY A 220 16.87 15.20 -3.24
CA GLY A 220 17.98 16.08 -3.61
C GLY A 220 17.47 17.26 -4.47
N PRO A 221 18.10 18.44 -4.42
CA PRO A 221 17.61 19.64 -5.12
C PRO A 221 17.41 19.46 -6.64
N LYS A 222 18.21 18.58 -7.26
CA LYS A 222 18.15 18.27 -8.69
C LYS A 222 16.92 17.43 -9.04
N ASP A 223 16.65 16.39 -8.24
CA ASP A 223 15.53 15.47 -8.46
C ASP A 223 14.20 16.16 -8.14
N ALA A 224 14.17 17.00 -7.11
CA ALA A 224 13.03 17.84 -6.78
C ALA A 224 12.66 18.79 -7.94
N LYS A 225 13.65 19.39 -8.59
CA LYS A 225 13.44 20.31 -9.73
C LYS A 225 12.92 19.56 -10.96
N HIS A 226 13.52 18.41 -11.28
CA HIS A 226 13.08 17.59 -12.41
C HIS A 226 11.63 17.13 -12.25
N PHE A 227 11.27 16.69 -11.05
CA PHE A 227 9.89 16.32 -10.71
C PHE A 227 8.92 17.50 -10.80
N GLU A 228 9.32 18.68 -10.33
CA GLU A 228 8.51 19.90 -10.42
C GLU A 228 8.23 20.28 -11.89
N GLU A 229 9.20 20.07 -12.79
CA GLU A 229 9.06 20.27 -14.24
C GLU A 229 8.13 19.22 -14.88
N ASP A 230 8.23 17.95 -14.49
CA ASP A 230 7.38 16.88 -14.98
C ASP A 230 5.91 17.05 -14.52
N LEU A 231 5.68 17.42 -13.27
CA LEU A 231 4.36 17.76 -12.74
C LEU A 231 3.72 18.92 -13.51
N ILE A 232 4.50 19.96 -13.82
CA ILE A 232 4.00 21.11 -14.60
C ILE A 232 3.62 20.67 -16.01
N ARG A 233 4.40 19.77 -16.62
CA ARG A 233 4.13 19.23 -17.96
C ARG A 233 2.87 18.36 -17.99
N GLU A 234 2.70 17.48 -17.00
CA GLU A 234 1.54 16.58 -16.94
C GLU A 234 0.26 17.26 -16.45
N ARG A 235 0.38 18.32 -15.64
CA ARG A 235 -0.76 19.10 -15.14
C ARG A 235 -1.67 19.59 -16.27
N GLY A 236 -1.12 19.97 -17.42
CA GLY A 236 -1.92 20.38 -18.58
C GLY A 236 -2.77 19.24 -19.16
N SER A 237 -2.19 18.05 -19.29
CA SER A 237 -2.87 16.85 -19.81
C SER A 237 -3.93 16.35 -18.83
N LEU A 238 -3.58 16.26 -17.55
CA LEU A 238 -4.46 15.76 -16.49
C LEU A 238 -5.62 16.72 -16.23
N LEU A 239 -5.40 18.04 -16.25
CA LEU A 239 -6.49 19.01 -16.14
C LEU A 239 -7.44 18.95 -17.34
N SER A 240 -6.94 18.68 -18.55
CA SER A 240 -7.79 18.50 -19.74
C SER A 240 -8.69 17.26 -19.59
N GLU A 241 -8.12 16.13 -19.19
CA GLU A 241 -8.88 14.90 -18.93
C GLU A 241 -9.91 15.09 -17.80
N LEU A 242 -9.54 15.79 -16.73
CA LEU A 242 -10.43 16.07 -15.61
C LEU A 242 -11.58 17.01 -16.00
N VAL A 243 -11.34 17.95 -16.91
CA VAL A 243 -12.38 18.83 -17.47
C VAL A 243 -13.31 18.07 -18.41
N ASP A 244 -12.79 17.14 -19.22
CA ASP A 244 -13.57 16.40 -20.22
C ASP A 244 -14.35 15.22 -19.63
N CYS A 245 -13.88 14.61 -18.54
CA CYS A 245 -14.52 13.45 -17.92
C CYS A 245 -15.54 13.79 -16.83
N PHE A 246 -15.58 15.02 -16.32
CA PHE A 246 -16.54 15.44 -15.28
C PHE A 246 -17.81 16.04 -15.88
N ASP A 247 -18.98 15.56 -15.46
CA ASP A 247 -20.26 16.21 -15.76
C ASP A 247 -20.48 17.44 -14.87
N TRP A 248 -20.00 18.58 -15.34
CA TRP A 248 -20.13 19.89 -14.71
C TRP A 248 -21.57 20.44 -14.70
N SER A 249 -22.59 19.68 -15.11
CA SER A 249 -23.97 20.16 -15.06
C SER A 249 -24.67 19.94 -13.71
N SER A 250 -24.08 19.17 -12.79
CA SER A 250 -24.81 18.55 -11.66
C SER A 250 -24.60 19.15 -10.25
N ARG A 251 -23.78 20.20 -10.04
CA ARG A 251 -23.61 20.86 -8.72
C ARG A 251 -23.43 22.38 -8.84
N GLU A 252 -23.60 23.16 -7.76
CA GLU A 252 -23.39 24.62 -7.76
C GLU A 252 -21.90 25.00 -7.90
N ILE A 253 -21.53 25.58 -9.05
CA ILE A 253 -20.13 25.72 -9.56
C ILE A 253 -19.59 27.15 -9.43
N GLU A 254 -20.12 27.98 -8.55
CA GLU A 254 -19.67 29.37 -8.51
C GLU A 254 -18.18 29.56 -8.10
N PRO A 255 -17.58 28.70 -7.27
CA PRO A 255 -16.13 28.76 -7.00
C PRO A 255 -15.24 28.28 -8.16
N TYR A 256 -15.74 27.42 -9.06
CA TYR A 256 -14.91 26.79 -10.11
C TYR A 256 -15.09 27.41 -11.50
N LYS A 257 -16.20 28.14 -11.75
CA LYS A 257 -16.33 29.00 -12.95
C LYS A 257 -15.22 30.05 -13.01
N ASN A 258 -14.76 30.53 -11.85
CA ASN A 258 -13.62 31.43 -11.78
C ASN A 258 -12.31 30.75 -12.20
N ILE A 259 -12.14 29.46 -11.95
CA ILE A 259 -10.93 28.72 -12.38
C ILE A 259 -10.94 28.53 -13.90
N LYS A 260 -12.08 28.16 -14.49
CA LYS A 260 -12.20 28.08 -15.96
C LYS A 260 -11.96 29.44 -16.62
N LYS A 261 -12.53 30.51 -16.05
CA LYS A 261 -12.31 31.88 -16.53
C LYS A 261 -10.85 32.35 -16.34
N GLU A 262 -10.22 32.04 -15.21
CA GLU A 262 -8.80 32.32 -14.96
C GLU A 262 -7.89 31.52 -15.91
N LEU A 263 -8.26 30.30 -16.29
CA LEU A 263 -7.53 29.47 -17.26
C LEU A 263 -7.72 29.95 -18.70
N GLU A 264 -8.92 30.42 -19.07
CA GLU A 264 -9.21 31.02 -20.38
C GLU A 264 -8.57 32.42 -20.53
N GLU A 265 -8.39 33.16 -19.43
CA GLU A 265 -7.70 34.46 -19.39
C GLU A 265 -6.16 34.33 -19.33
N LEU A 266 -5.61 33.13 -19.10
CA LEU A 266 -4.17 32.86 -19.05
C LEU A 266 -3.51 32.64 -20.41
N ASP A 267 -4.25 32.62 -21.52
CA ASP A 267 -3.72 32.33 -22.86
C ASP A 267 -3.32 33.57 -23.69
N VAL A 268 -3.09 34.74 -23.05
CA VAL A 268 -2.58 35.92 -23.75
C VAL A 268 -1.44 36.55 -22.96
N GLU A 269 -0.22 36.21 -23.40
CA GLU A 269 0.98 37.04 -23.27
C GLU A 269 1.30 37.58 -21.87
N ASN A 270 1.94 36.79 -21.02
CA ASN A 270 3.13 37.19 -20.22
C ASN A 270 3.45 36.14 -19.15
N GLY A 271 4.59 35.45 -19.31
CA GLY A 271 5.05 34.35 -18.48
C GLY A 271 5.55 34.73 -17.07
N ASN A 272 4.79 35.51 -16.30
CA ASN A 272 5.01 35.72 -14.86
C ASN A 272 3.71 36.18 -14.17
N GLY A 273 2.71 35.30 -14.06
CA GLY A 273 1.46 35.58 -13.36
C GLY A 273 1.54 35.24 -11.86
N PHE A 274 1.64 36.25 -10.99
CA PHE A 274 1.39 36.11 -9.55
C PHE A 274 0.29 37.07 -9.10
N VAL A 275 -0.74 36.55 -8.43
CA VAL A 275 -1.68 37.36 -7.64
C VAL A 275 -1.32 37.20 -6.16
N ARG A 276 -0.77 38.25 -5.54
CA ARG A 276 -0.66 38.36 -4.08
C ARG A 276 -1.98 38.87 -3.52
N ARG A 277 -2.65 38.10 -2.67
CA ARG A 277 -3.67 38.65 -1.75
C ARG A 277 -3.04 38.84 -0.37
N LYS A 278 -3.15 40.06 0.17
CA LYS A 278 -3.06 40.33 1.61
C LYS A 278 -4.43 40.04 2.20
N TYR A 279 -4.46 39.34 3.33
CA TYR A 279 -5.62 39.30 4.20
C TYR A 279 -5.32 40.22 5.38
N ASP A 280 -6.24 41.13 5.66
CA ASP A 280 -6.36 41.79 6.97
C ASP A 280 -7.03 40.83 7.96
#